data_AF-A0A323V8U8-F1
#
_entry.id   AF-A0A323V8U8-F1
#
_cell.length_a   1.000
_cell.length_b   1.000
_cell.length_c   1.000
_cell.angle_alpha   90.00
_cell.angle_beta   90.00
_cell.angle_gamma   90.00
#
_symmetry.space_group_name_H-M   'P 1'
#
loop_
_entity.id
_entity.type
_entity.pdbx_description
1 polymer ?
#
loop_
_entity_poly.entity_id
_entity_poly.type
_entity_poly.pdbx_seq_one_letter_code
_entity_poly.pdbx_strand_id
1 'polypeptide(L)'
;MMIEQVAEPLQQASFAKVVLELDVNNHPGVMSHICNLFARRAFNMEGILCMPLSSGDRSRIWLLVFEDQRLEQMIRQLEKLEDVLHVRRHGAEHEVFERLEDFFH
;
A
#
# COMPACT_ATOMS: atom_id res chain seq x y z
N MET A 1 37.91 9.40 32.04
CA MET A 1 37.72 9.00 30.62
C MET A 1 36.38 8.29 30.55
N MET A 2 35.32 9.06 30.34
CA MET A 2 33.95 8.56 30.21
C MET A 2 33.78 8.17 28.74
N ILE A 3 33.57 6.90 28.49
CA ILE A 3 33.34 6.36 27.15
C ILE A 3 31.90 6.74 26.79
N GLU A 4 31.72 7.68 25.85
CA GLU A 4 30.42 7.95 25.25
C GLU A 4 29.92 6.65 24.60
N GLN A 5 28.89 6.05 25.19
CA GLN A 5 28.13 5.01 24.52
C GLN A 5 27.38 5.68 23.37
N VAL A 6 27.96 5.59 22.17
CA VAL A 6 27.24 5.84 20.93
C VAL A 6 26.13 4.79 20.87
N ALA A 7 24.90 5.22 21.11
CA ALA A 7 23.73 4.38 20.91
C ALA A 7 23.76 3.90 19.45
N GLU A 8 23.85 2.58 19.24
CA GLU A 8 23.67 2.00 17.92
C GLU A 8 22.31 2.45 17.38
N PRO A 9 22.24 2.95 16.12
CA PRO A 9 20.95 3.30 15.55
C PRO A 9 20.08 2.05 15.57
N LEU A 10 18.91 2.15 16.23
CA LEU A 10 17.90 1.11 16.26
C LEU A 10 17.78 0.54 14.86
N GLN A 11 18.22 -0.71 14.70
CA GLN A 11 18.17 -1.40 13.42
C GLN A 11 16.69 -1.44 13.02
N GLN A 12 16.31 -0.51 12.16
CA GLN A 12 14.96 -0.34 11.69
C GLN A 12 14.65 -1.66 11.00
N ALA A 13 13.88 -2.52 11.68
CA ALA A 13 13.57 -3.85 11.19
C ALA A 13 13.14 -3.66 9.73
N SER A 14 13.90 -4.25 8.81
CA SER A 14 13.66 -4.15 7.38
C SER A 14 12.35 -4.87 7.10
N PHE A 15 11.23 -4.19 7.30
CA PHE A 15 9.93 -4.66 6.90
C PHE A 15 9.93 -4.64 5.37
N ALA A 16 9.83 -5.83 4.76
CA ALA A 16 9.69 -5.93 3.31
C ALA A 16 8.48 -5.10 2.89
N LYS A 17 8.62 -4.29 1.84
CA LYS A 17 7.49 -3.57 1.25
C LYS A 17 6.85 -4.44 0.17
N VAL A 18 5.57 -4.25 -0.04
CA VAL A 18 4.83 -4.90 -1.13
C VAL A 18 3.87 -3.93 -1.76
N VAL A 19 3.51 -4.20 -3.01
CA VAL A 19 2.52 -3.43 -3.74
C VAL A 19 1.25 -4.26 -3.90
N LEU A 20 0.14 -3.72 -3.42
CA LEU A 20 -1.18 -4.24 -3.70
C LEU A 20 -1.77 -3.48 -4.88
N GLU A 21 -2.11 -4.19 -5.94
CA GLU A 21 -2.84 -3.66 -7.08
C GLU A 21 -4.30 -4.09 -6.98
N LEU A 22 -5.21 -3.12 -7.00
CA LEU A 22 -6.64 -3.32 -6.89
C LEU A 22 -7.34 -2.82 -8.15
N ASP A 23 -8.15 -3.67 -8.77
CA ASP A 23 -9.16 -3.20 -9.74
C ASP A 23 -10.46 -2.95 -8.99
N VAL A 24 -11.04 -1.76 -9.14
CA VAL A 24 -12.24 -1.34 -8.40
C VAL A 24 -13.30 -0.74 -9.31
N ASN A 25 -14.57 -0.86 -8.93
CA ASN A 25 -15.64 -0.01 -9.45
C ASN A 25 -15.45 1.42 -8.94
N ASN A 26 -15.56 2.40 -9.83
CA ASN A 26 -15.35 3.81 -9.51
C ASN A 26 -16.61 4.46 -8.93
N HIS A 27 -17.11 3.90 -7.84
CA HIS A 27 -18.25 4.46 -7.09
C HIS A 27 -17.79 5.50 -6.07
N PRO A 28 -18.59 6.56 -5.81
CA PRO A 28 -18.27 7.54 -4.78
C PRO A 28 -18.02 6.89 -3.42
N GLY A 29 -16.84 7.13 -2.84
CA GLY A 29 -16.48 6.64 -1.51
C GLY A 29 -15.61 5.37 -1.48
N VAL A 30 -15.39 4.69 -2.61
CA VAL A 30 -14.55 3.48 -2.67
C VAL A 30 -13.14 3.72 -2.13
N MET A 31 -12.51 4.84 -2.53
CA MET A 31 -11.17 5.23 -2.06
C MET A 31 -11.14 5.41 -0.54
N SER A 32 -12.10 6.14 0.01
CA SER A 32 -12.21 6.36 1.45
C SER A 32 -12.41 5.05 2.20
N HIS A 33 -13.20 4.12 1.65
CA HIS A 33 -13.44 2.82 2.26
C HIS A 33 -12.16 1.98 2.33
N ILE A 34 -11.40 1.94 1.24
CA ILE A 34 -10.11 1.25 1.16
C ILE A 34 -9.13 1.87 2.16
N CYS A 35 -8.90 3.20 2.12
CA CYS A 35 -7.99 3.87 3.05
C CYS A 35 -8.38 3.66 4.52
N ASN A 36 -9.69 3.69 4.84
CA ASN A 36 -10.18 3.44 6.19
C ASN A 36 -9.95 2.00 6.67
N LEU A 37 -9.89 1.03 5.77
CA LEU A 37 -9.57 -0.36 6.11
C LEU A 37 -8.14 -0.47 6.70
N PHE A 38 -7.19 0.24 6.09
CA PHE A 38 -5.79 0.33 6.54
C PHE A 38 -5.64 1.19 7.79
N ALA A 39 -6.25 2.38 7.81
CA ALA A 39 -6.17 3.31 8.94
C ALA A 39 -6.66 2.69 10.25
N ARG A 40 -7.78 1.95 10.23
CA ARG A 40 -8.34 1.29 11.43
C ARG A 40 -7.43 0.24 12.06
N ARG A 41 -6.48 -0.30 11.32
CA ARG A 41 -5.55 -1.33 11.79
C ARG A 41 -4.13 -0.79 12.00
N ALA A 42 -3.97 0.54 11.98
CA ALA A 42 -2.67 1.21 12.10
C ALA A 42 -1.64 0.66 11.11
N PHE A 43 -2.07 0.36 9.87
CA PHE A 43 -1.15 0.07 8.78
C PHE A 43 -0.63 1.36 8.19
N ASN A 44 0.69 1.49 8.09
CA ASN A 44 1.28 2.59 7.35
C ASN A 44 1.20 2.29 5.85
N MET A 45 0.58 3.20 5.10
CA MET A 45 0.62 3.19 3.64
C MET A 45 1.72 4.17 3.22
N GLU A 46 2.78 3.63 2.61
CA GLU A 46 3.93 4.40 2.15
C GLU A 46 3.63 5.16 0.86
N GLY A 47 2.70 4.63 0.06
CA GLY A 47 2.30 5.22 -1.20
C GLY A 47 0.92 4.77 -1.62
N ILE A 48 0.19 5.66 -2.28
CA ILE A 48 -1.09 5.37 -2.91
C ILE A 48 -1.15 6.06 -4.26
N LEU A 49 -1.40 5.27 -5.31
CA LEU A 49 -1.72 5.76 -6.64
C LEU A 49 -3.11 5.28 -7.03
N CYS A 50 -3.88 6.14 -7.70
CA CYS A 50 -5.18 5.77 -8.24
C CYS A 50 -5.34 6.40 -9.62
N MET A 51 -5.68 5.57 -10.61
CA MET A 51 -5.90 5.99 -11.99
C MET A 51 -7.20 5.37 -12.53
N PRO A 52 -8.06 6.14 -13.22
CA PRO A 52 -9.21 5.58 -13.90
C PRO A 52 -8.75 4.68 -15.06
N LEU A 53 -9.51 3.61 -15.33
CA LEU A 53 -9.38 2.80 -16.53
C LEU A 53 -10.16 3.45 -17.69
N SER A 54 -9.98 2.95 -18.91
CA SER A 54 -10.42 3.59 -20.17
C SER A 54 -11.84 4.14 -20.18
N SER A 55 -12.79 3.44 -19.57
CA SER A 55 -14.22 3.81 -19.52
C SER A 55 -14.62 4.66 -18.30
N GLY A 56 -13.72 4.86 -17.33
CA GLY A 56 -13.95 5.68 -16.12
C GLY A 56 -14.91 5.10 -15.08
N ASP A 57 -15.63 4.04 -15.42
CA ASP A 57 -16.48 3.23 -14.52
C ASP A 57 -15.66 2.37 -13.55
N ARG A 58 -14.38 2.18 -13.85
CA ARG A 58 -13.43 1.45 -13.03
C ARG A 58 -12.15 2.24 -12.84
N SER A 59 -11.46 1.96 -11.74
CA SER A 59 -10.15 2.51 -11.43
C SER A 59 -9.20 1.40 -11.04
N ARG A 60 -7.91 1.67 -11.19
CA ARG A 60 -6.84 0.87 -10.62
C ARG A 60 -6.19 1.64 -9.49
N ILE A 61 -6.02 0.99 -8.35
CA ILE A 61 -5.36 1.53 -7.17
C ILE A 61 -4.12 0.71 -6.91
N TRP A 62 -2.98 1.37 -6.67
CA TRP A 62 -1.78 0.75 -6.16
C TRP A 62 -1.50 1.25 -4.76
N LEU A 63 -1.29 0.33 -3.83
CA LEU A 63 -0.94 0.62 -2.43
C LEU A 63 0.42 0.04 -2.13
N LEU A 64 1.39 0.90 -1.81
CA LEU A 64 2.68 0.48 -1.27
C LEU A 64 2.56 0.41 0.25
N VAL A 65 2.73 -0.79 0.80
CA VAL A 65 2.56 -1.06 2.23
C VAL A 65 3.70 -1.91 2.78
N PHE A 66 3.94 -1.81 4.09
CA PHE A 66 4.82 -2.76 4.76
C PHE A 66 4.15 -4.12 4.88
N GLU A 67 4.94 -5.16 4.67
CA GLU A 67 4.57 -6.54 4.93
C GLU A 67 4.59 -6.79 6.44
N ASP A 68 3.38 -6.86 6.99
CA ASP A 68 3.09 -7.23 8.38
C ASP A 68 2.33 -8.56 8.35
N GLN A 69 2.46 -9.38 9.40
CA GLN A 69 1.68 -10.60 9.64
C GLN A 69 0.16 -10.43 9.46
N ARG A 70 -0.38 -9.22 9.63
CA ARG A 70 -1.80 -8.88 9.45
C ARG A 70 -2.20 -8.64 7.98
N LEU A 71 -1.24 -8.54 7.05
CA LEU A 71 -1.48 -8.16 5.65
C LEU A 71 -2.40 -9.15 4.93
N GLU A 72 -2.15 -10.45 5.10
CA GLU A 72 -2.98 -11.51 4.49
C GLU A 72 -4.45 -11.41 4.93
N GLN A 73 -4.68 -11.07 6.20
CA GLN A 73 -6.04 -10.83 6.69
C GLN A 73 -6.63 -9.56 6.05
N MET A 74 -5.82 -8.52 5.85
CA MET A 74 -6.26 -7.28 5.19
C MET A 74 -6.69 -7.52 3.74
N ILE A 75 -5.89 -8.27 2.97
CA ILE A 75 -6.20 -8.63 1.58
C ILE A 75 -7.56 -9.34 1.53
N ARG A 76 -7.80 -10.31 2.41
CA ARG A 76 -9.10 -10.99 2.51
C ARG A 76 -10.27 -10.08 2.87
N GLN A 77 -10.02 -8.94 3.51
CA GLN A 77 -11.08 -7.95 3.80
C GLN A 77 -11.30 -7.03 2.59
N LEU A 78 -10.24 -6.68 1.85
CA LEU A 78 -10.36 -5.95 0.59
C LEU A 78 -11.20 -6.74 -0.42
N GLU A 79 -10.93 -8.04 -0.57
CA GLU A 79 -11.67 -8.95 -1.47
C GLU A 79 -13.16 -9.09 -1.11
N LYS A 80 -13.58 -8.65 0.08
CA LYS A 80 -14.99 -8.67 0.52
C LYS A 80 -15.72 -7.35 0.25
N LEU A 81 -15.00 -6.31 -0.14
CA LEU A 81 -15.63 -5.04 -0.49
C LEU A 81 -16.33 -5.19 -1.84
N GLU A 82 -17.59 -4.76 -1.92
CA GLU A 82 -18.42 -4.87 -3.13
C GLU A 82 -17.77 -4.19 -4.35
N ASP A 83 -17.08 -3.08 -4.12
CA ASP A 83 -16.42 -2.33 -5.18
C ASP A 83 -15.05 -2.88 -5.57
N VAL A 84 -14.50 -3.87 -4.87
CA VAL A 84 -13.19 -4.48 -5.19
C VAL A 84 -13.41 -5.71 -6.06
N LEU A 85 -12.93 -5.63 -7.31
CA LEU A 85 -13.08 -6.68 -8.31
C LEU A 85 -11.95 -7.70 -8.22
N HIS A 86 -10.72 -7.20 -8.09
CA HIS A 86 -9.51 -8.02 -8.03
C HIS A 86 -8.49 -7.39 -7.10
N VAL A 87 -7.74 -8.24 -6.39
CA VAL A 87 -6.55 -7.86 -5.62
C VAL A 87 -5.38 -8.69 -6.12
N ARG A 88 -4.29 -8.03 -6.50
CA ARG A 88 -3.03 -8.64 -6.92
C ARG A 88 -1.91 -8.14 -6.02
N ARG A 89 -0.96 -9.03 -5.70
CA ARG A 89 0.18 -8.72 -4.84
C ARG A 89 1.48 -8.82 -5.65
N HIS A 90 2.32 -7.80 -5.51
CA HIS A 90 3.59 -7.66 -6.19
C HIS A 90 4.71 -7.37 -5.18
N GLY A 91 5.96 -7.55 -5.60
CA GLY A 91 7.15 -7.12 -4.85
C GLY A 91 7.21 -5.58 -4.70
N ALA A 92 8.20 -5.10 -3.95
CA ALA A 92 8.44 -3.68 -3.75
C ALA A 92 8.93 -3.00 -5.04
N GLU A 93 9.65 -3.75 -5.87
CA GLU A 93 10.22 -3.42 -7.18
C GLU A 93 9.16 -3.29 -8.30
N HIS A 94 7.90 -2.99 -7.94
CA HIS A 94 6.87 -2.81 -8.95
C HIS A 94 7.12 -1.51 -9.71
N GLU A 95 7.24 -1.62 -11.03
CA GLU A 95 7.61 -0.55 -11.96
C GLU A 95 6.81 0.76 -11.77
N VAL A 96 5.55 0.68 -11.33
CA VAL A 96 4.72 1.88 -11.07
C VAL A 96 5.31 2.81 -10.02
N PHE A 97 5.96 2.26 -8.98
CA PHE A 97 6.57 3.05 -7.92
C PHE A 97 8.03 3.35 -8.23
N GLU A 98 8.76 2.43 -8.89
CA GLU A 98 10.12 2.72 -9.37
C GLU A 98 10.13 3.94 -10.31
N ARG A 99 9.24 3.97 -11.30
CA ARG A 99 9.09 5.12 -12.21
C ARG A 99 8.52 6.36 -11.54
N LEU A 100 7.89 6.23 -10.37
CA LEU A 100 7.38 7.38 -9.63
C LEU A 100 8.52 8.10 -8.90
N GLU A 101 9.58 7.39 -8.50
CA GLU A 101 10.77 7.98 -7.88
C GLU A 101 11.44 9.01 -8.79
N ASP A 102 11.32 8.85 -10.11
CA ASP A 102 11.80 9.81 -11.13
C ASP A 102 11.12 11.20 -11.02
N PHE A 103 9.99 11.34 -10.33
CA PHE A 103 9.31 12.63 -10.13
C PHE A 103 9.74 13.38 -8.87
N PHE A 104 10.53 12.76 -7.99
CA PHE A 104 10.98 13.36 -6.72
C PHE A 104 12.46 13.79 -6.74
N HIS A 105 13.19 13.46 -7.80
CA HIS A 105 14.60 13.79 -8.03
C HIS A 105 14.78 14.65 -9.28
#